data_AF-A0AAW8S276-F1
#
_entry.id   AF-A0AAW8S276-F1
#
_cell.length_a   1.000
_cell.length_b   1.000
_cell.length_c   1.000
_cell.angle_alpha   90.00
_cell.angle_beta   90.00
_cell.angle_gamma   90.00
#
_symmetry.space_group_name_H-M   'P 1'
#
loop_
_entity.id
_entity.type
_entity.pdbx_description
1 polymer ?
#
loop_
_entity_poly.entity_id
_entity_poly.type
_entity_poly.pdbx_seq_one_letter_code
_entity_poly.pdbx_strand_id
1 'polypeptide(L)'
;MATLLLIICIAITVVGILLMNEWDYDLLGYILLILGLVSAIVFGINVVANMDEVASGKVINQKISMYQTENRNIEEQVDTLVKEYMEHEDNTFENARSKDTMTLVSLYPELKSDSLVKEQISVYNKNNAQIKKLKEKKIDVSVAKWWLYFGK
;
A
#
# COMPACT_ATOMS: atom_id res chain seq x y z
N MET A 1 15.32 -11.56 -2.80
CA MET A 1 16.47 -11.82 -3.66
C MET A 1 17.72 -11.16 -3.10
N ALA A 2 17.71 -9.85 -2.87
CA ALA A 2 18.86 -9.09 -2.37
C ALA A 2 19.43 -9.63 -1.05
N THR A 3 18.60 -10.08 -0.10
CA THR A 3 19.09 -10.66 1.17
C THR A 3 19.86 -11.96 0.98
N LEU A 4 19.38 -12.85 0.11
CA LEU A 4 20.06 -14.10 -0.23
C LEU A 4 21.40 -13.81 -0.93
N LEU A 5 21.38 -12.88 -1.91
CA LEU A 5 22.59 -12.48 -2.63
C LEU A 5 23.61 -11.85 -1.68
N LEU A 6 23.18 -11.04 -0.73
CA LEU A 6 24.05 -10.46 0.29
C LEU A 6 24.76 -11.54 1.12
N ILE A 7 24.04 -12.58 1.55
CA ILE A 7 24.62 -13.72 2.27
C ILE A 7 25.68 -14.43 1.42
N ILE A 8 25.40 -14.65 0.14
CA ILE A 8 26.35 -15.27 -0.80
C ILE A 8 27.60 -14.39 -0.96
N CYS A 9 27.44 -13.07 -1.06
CA CYS A 9 28.56 -12.15 -1.17
C CYS A 9 29.46 -12.20 0.07
N ILE A 10 28.86 -12.26 1.26
CA ILE A 10 29.60 -12.42 2.52
C ILE A 10 30.37 -13.75 2.52
N ALA A 11 29.75 -14.86 2.08
CA ALA A 11 30.42 -16.15 1.99
C ALA A 11 31.62 -16.12 1.02
N ILE A 12 31.47 -15.47 -0.14
CA ILE A 12 32.56 -15.27 -1.11
C ILE A 12 33.72 -14.48 -0.49
N THR A 13 33.41 -13.41 0.25
CA THR A 13 34.43 -12.62 0.98
C THR A 13 35.20 -13.48 1.97
N VAL A 14 34.51 -14.33 2.73
CA VAL A 14 35.15 -15.25 3.70
C VAL A 14 36.05 -16.27 2.98
N VAL A 15 35.58 -16.85 1.88
CA VAL A 15 36.40 -17.77 1.06
C VAL A 15 37.64 -17.06 0.50
N GLY A 16 37.49 -15.81 0.05
CA GLY A 16 38.63 -15.00 -0.41
C GLY A 16 39.69 -14.83 0.67
N ILE A 17 39.28 -14.52 1.91
CA ILE A 17 40.20 -14.39 3.06
C ILE A 17 40.90 -15.72 3.38
N LEU A 18 40.18 -16.85 3.36
CA LEU A 18 40.76 -18.17 3.63
C LEU A 18 41.82 -18.56 2.58
N LEU A 19 41.55 -18.27 1.30
CA LEU A 19 42.49 -18.57 0.21
C LEU A 19 43.81 -17.79 0.31
N MET A 20 43.76 -16.57 0.83
CA MET A 20 44.96 -15.76 1.08
C MET A 20 45.74 -16.29 2.29
N ASN A 21 45.04 -16.62 3.37
CA ASN A 21 45.70 -16.95 4.64
C ASN A 21 46.21 -18.39 4.73
N GLU A 22 45.47 -19.36 4.20
CA GLU A 22 45.77 -20.77 4.41
C GLU A 22 46.38 -21.43 3.16
N TRP A 23 46.00 -21.01 1.96
CA TRP A 23 46.22 -21.81 0.73
C TRP A 23 47.18 -21.14 -0.27
N ASP A 24 47.79 -20.01 0.11
CA ASP A 24 48.82 -19.30 -0.67
C ASP A 24 48.34 -18.88 -2.09
N TYR A 25 47.02 -18.72 -2.27
CA TYR A 25 46.38 -18.28 -3.52
C TYR A 25 46.07 -16.77 -3.48
N ASP A 26 47.10 -15.94 -3.29
CA ASP A 26 46.95 -14.50 -3.05
C ASP A 26 46.13 -13.77 -4.12
N LEU A 27 46.47 -13.94 -5.41
CA LEU A 27 45.78 -13.22 -6.49
C LEU A 27 44.28 -13.55 -6.54
N LEU A 28 43.93 -14.83 -6.45
CA LEU A 28 42.53 -15.27 -6.48
C LEU A 28 41.79 -14.82 -5.21
N GLY A 29 42.44 -14.89 -4.05
CA GLY A 29 41.91 -14.42 -2.79
C GLY A 29 41.58 -12.93 -2.80
N TYR A 30 42.50 -12.08 -3.29
CA TYR A 30 42.26 -10.65 -3.47
C TYR A 30 41.11 -10.35 -4.44
N ILE A 31 41.02 -11.08 -5.56
CA ILE A 31 39.91 -10.93 -6.52
C ILE A 31 38.56 -11.21 -5.85
N LEU A 32 38.45 -12.34 -5.12
CA LEU A 32 37.21 -12.72 -4.45
C LEU A 32 36.85 -11.76 -3.31
N LEU A 33 37.85 -11.26 -2.57
CA LEU A 33 37.65 -10.24 -1.52
C LEU A 33 37.03 -8.97 -2.11
N ILE A 34 37.63 -8.42 -3.18
CA ILE A 34 37.15 -7.19 -3.81
C ILE A 34 35.74 -7.40 -4.39
N LEU A 35 35.52 -8.50 -5.12
CA LEU A 35 34.21 -8.82 -5.68
C LEU A 35 33.14 -8.98 -4.60
N GLY A 36 33.45 -9.70 -3.52
CA GLY A 36 32.56 -9.92 -2.40
C GLY A 36 32.18 -8.61 -1.69
N LEU A 37 33.15 -7.73 -1.44
CA LEU A 37 32.91 -6.42 -0.81
C LEU A 37 32.08 -5.48 -1.70
N VAL A 38 32.44 -5.34 -2.97
CA VAL A 38 31.71 -4.45 -3.91
C VAL A 38 30.27 -4.92 -4.07
N SER A 39 30.06 -6.23 -4.28
CA SER A 39 28.71 -6.80 -4.41
C SER A 39 27.91 -6.69 -3.10
N ALA A 40 28.53 -6.89 -1.93
CA ALA A 40 27.88 -6.72 -0.64
C ALA A 40 27.40 -5.27 -0.43
N ILE A 41 28.16 -4.26 -0.85
CA ILE A 41 27.73 -2.85 -0.78
C ILE A 41 26.48 -2.63 -1.65
N VAL A 42 26.49 -3.11 -2.90
CA VAL A 42 25.36 -2.94 -3.84
C VAL A 42 24.10 -3.60 -3.29
N PHE A 43 24.18 -4.85 -2.83
CA PHE A 43 23.02 -5.55 -2.29
C PHE A 43 22.60 -5.00 -0.92
N GLY A 44 23.55 -4.53 -0.10
CA GLY A 44 23.27 -3.87 1.18
C GLY A 44 22.45 -2.60 1.00
N ILE A 45 22.80 -1.74 0.05
CA ILE A 45 22.03 -0.54 -0.30
C ILE A 45 20.61 -0.93 -0.73
N ASN A 46 20.46 -1.96 -1.56
CA ASN A 46 19.16 -2.42 -2.02
C ASN A 46 18.28 -2.93 -0.87
N VAL A 47 18.85 -3.64 0.11
CA VAL A 47 18.15 -4.09 1.31
C VAL A 47 17.66 -2.91 2.15
N VAL A 48 18.52 -1.92 2.41
CA VAL A 48 18.15 -0.74 3.21
C VAL A 48 17.06 0.08 2.53
N ALA A 49 17.21 0.35 1.22
CA ALA A 49 16.25 1.16 0.47
C ALA A 49 14.83 0.55 0.44
N ASN A 50 14.73 -0.78 0.38
CA ASN A 50 13.44 -1.48 0.32
C ASN A 50 12.87 -1.81 1.72
N MET A 51 13.63 -1.62 2.80
CA MET A 51 13.20 -1.99 4.16
C MET A 51 12.04 -1.13 4.66
N ASP A 52 12.10 0.19 4.45
CA ASP A 52 11.06 1.13 4.89
C ASP A 52 9.73 0.87 4.17
N GLU A 53 9.78 0.65 2.86
CA GLU A 53 8.60 0.33 2.05
C GLU A 53 7.90 -0.91 2.63
N VAL A 54 8.65 -2.00 2.83
CA VAL A 54 8.11 -3.26 3.39
C VAL A 54 7.57 -3.08 4.82
N ALA A 55 8.23 -2.29 5.66
CA ALA A 55 7.78 -2.00 7.02
C ALA A 55 6.44 -1.27 7.01
N SER A 56 6.30 -0.27 6.15
CA SER A 56 5.07 0.51 6.00
C SER A 56 3.89 -0.33 5.50
N GLY A 57 4.16 -1.41 4.76
CA GLY A 57 3.17 -2.37 4.27
C GLY A 57 2.32 -3.04 5.36
N LYS A 58 2.86 -3.19 6.58
CA LYS A 58 2.15 -3.88 7.69
C LYS A 58 0.85 -3.19 8.10
N VAL A 59 0.80 -1.87 8.01
CA VAL A 59 -0.35 -1.06 8.46
C VAL A 59 -1.29 -0.65 7.34
N ILE A 60 -0.96 -0.93 6.07
CA ILE A 60 -1.76 -0.51 4.91
C ILE A 60 -3.19 -1.10 4.97
N ASN A 61 -3.32 -2.39 5.26
CA ASN A 61 -4.65 -3.02 5.34
C ASN A 61 -5.50 -2.43 6.47
N GLN A 62 -4.90 -2.08 7.60
CA GLN A 62 -5.61 -1.43 8.72
C GLN A 62 -6.09 -0.03 8.32
N LYS A 63 -5.26 0.76 7.63
CA LYS A 63 -5.64 2.09 7.12
C LYS A 63 -6.75 1.99 6.07
N ILE A 64 -6.70 1.03 5.15
CA ILE A 64 -7.76 0.79 4.18
C ILE A 64 -9.06 0.44 4.90
N SER A 65 -9.02 -0.49 5.85
CA SER A 65 -10.21 -0.89 6.62
C SER A 65 -10.82 0.28 7.38
N MET A 66 -9.99 1.14 7.99
CA MET A 66 -10.45 2.34 8.70
C MET A 66 -11.25 3.27 7.76
N TYR A 67 -10.70 3.60 6.59
CA TYR A 67 -11.41 4.42 5.60
C TYR A 67 -12.66 3.75 5.04
N GLN A 68 -12.66 2.42 4.87
CA GLN A 68 -13.85 1.68 4.45
C GLN A 68 -14.95 1.69 5.51
N THR A 69 -14.60 1.56 6.79
CA THR A 69 -15.56 1.68 7.89
C THR A 69 -16.14 3.09 7.97
N GLU A 70 -15.30 4.12 7.83
CA GLU A 70 -15.76 5.51 7.78
C GLU A 70 -16.72 5.75 6.60
N ASN A 71 -16.39 5.24 5.42
CA ASN A 71 -17.26 5.31 4.24
C ASN A 71 -18.61 4.61 4.46
N ARG A 72 -18.62 3.44 5.10
CA ARG A 72 -19.85 2.73 5.44
C ARG A 72 -20.74 3.53 6.39
N ASN A 73 -20.13 4.20 7.38
CA ASN A 73 -20.87 5.07 8.31
C ASN A 73 -21.43 6.30 7.59
N ILE A 74 -20.69 6.86 6.62
CA ILE A 74 -21.20 7.95 5.76
C ILE A 74 -22.37 7.46 4.90
N GLU A 75 -22.26 6.28 4.28
CA GLU A 75 -23.34 5.69 3.50
C GLU A 75 -24.61 5.51 4.35
N GLU A 76 -24.49 5.02 5.58
CA GLU A 76 -25.60 4.90 6.53
C GLU A 76 -26.21 6.25 6.91
N GLN A 77 -25.39 7.27 7.20
CA GLN A 77 -25.86 8.61 7.55
C GLN A 77 -26.58 9.30 6.39
N VAL A 78 -26.01 9.24 5.19
CA VAL A 78 -26.65 9.76 3.98
C VAL A 78 -27.94 8.99 3.69
N ASP A 79 -27.98 7.68 3.90
CA ASP A 79 -29.18 6.86 3.68
C ASP A 79 -30.34 7.25 4.60
N THR A 80 -30.05 7.47 5.90
CA THR A 80 -31.06 7.99 6.83
C THR A 80 -31.59 9.35 6.39
N LEU A 81 -30.70 10.29 6.04
CA LEU A 81 -31.10 11.62 5.57
C LEU A 81 -31.95 11.56 4.31
N VAL A 82 -31.53 10.77 3.31
CA VAL A 82 -32.26 10.62 2.05
C VAL A 82 -33.65 10.01 2.29
N LYS A 83 -33.78 9.03 3.20
CA LYS A 83 -35.08 8.47 3.56
C LYS A 83 -35.99 9.49 4.24
N GLU A 84 -35.47 10.26 5.20
CA GLU A 84 -36.22 11.34 5.85
C GLU A 84 -36.71 12.38 4.83
N TYR A 85 -35.84 12.78 3.89
CA TYR A 85 -36.22 13.68 2.79
C TYR A 85 -37.30 13.07 1.88
N MET A 86 -37.16 11.80 1.49
CA MET A 86 -38.12 11.11 0.62
C MET A 86 -39.49 10.90 1.29
N GLU A 87 -39.53 10.69 2.60
CA GLU A 87 -40.78 10.59 3.37
C GLU A 87 -41.46 11.95 3.52
N HIS A 88 -40.68 13.04 3.60
CA HIS A 88 -41.23 14.40 3.65
C HIS A 88 -41.82 14.86 2.30
N GLU A 89 -41.22 14.43 1.19
CA GLU A 89 -41.58 14.76 -0.20
C GLU A 89 -42.67 13.83 -0.81
N ASP A 90 -43.59 13.33 0.03
CA ASP A 90 -44.55 12.24 -0.25
C ASP A 90 -45.06 12.17 -1.72
N ASN A 91 -44.50 11.21 -2.48
CA ASN A 91 -44.73 10.83 -3.91
C ASN A 91 -43.71 11.23 -4.99
N THR A 92 -42.70 12.07 -4.74
CA THR A 92 -41.77 12.46 -5.84
C THR A 92 -40.73 11.36 -6.19
N PHE A 93 -40.51 10.39 -5.28
CA PHE A 93 -39.37 9.46 -5.34
C PHE A 93 -39.73 7.96 -5.35
N GLU A 94 -40.96 7.57 -5.68
CA GLU A 94 -41.36 6.14 -5.69
C GLU A 94 -40.43 5.25 -6.52
N ASN A 95 -39.94 5.76 -7.65
CA ASN A 95 -39.00 5.07 -8.56
C ASN A 95 -37.54 5.02 -8.05
N ALA A 96 -37.24 5.67 -6.93
CA ALA A 96 -35.90 5.80 -6.38
C ALA A 96 -35.59 4.80 -5.26
N ARG A 97 -36.60 4.23 -4.60
CA ARG A 97 -36.43 3.34 -3.42
C ARG A 97 -35.59 2.08 -3.66
N SER A 98 -35.35 1.68 -4.91
CA SER A 98 -34.56 0.49 -5.27
C SER A 98 -33.11 0.78 -5.67
N LYS A 99 -32.71 2.06 -5.73
CA LYS A 99 -31.35 2.45 -6.13
C LYS A 99 -30.46 2.67 -4.90
N ASP A 100 -29.17 2.43 -5.09
CA ASP A 100 -28.15 2.73 -4.09
C ASP A 100 -28.18 4.22 -3.71
N THR A 101 -28.08 4.52 -2.42
CA THR A 101 -28.21 5.86 -1.85
C THR A 101 -27.21 6.85 -2.47
N MET A 102 -26.00 6.41 -2.78
CA MET A 102 -24.99 7.27 -3.39
C MET A 102 -25.33 7.58 -4.85
N THR A 103 -26.03 6.67 -5.52
CA THR A 103 -26.62 6.91 -6.85
C THR A 103 -27.79 7.90 -6.75
N LEU A 104 -28.62 7.80 -5.70
CA LEU A 104 -29.74 8.71 -5.47
C LEU A 104 -29.27 10.15 -5.27
N VAL A 105 -28.27 10.40 -4.42
CA VAL A 105 -27.75 11.76 -4.24
C VAL A 105 -27.16 12.33 -5.54
N SER A 106 -26.61 11.50 -6.42
CA SER A 106 -26.16 11.95 -7.74
C SER A 106 -27.30 12.33 -8.69
N LEU A 107 -28.46 11.68 -8.58
CA LEU A 107 -29.59 11.86 -9.49
C LEU A 107 -30.48 13.04 -9.08
N TYR A 108 -30.47 13.42 -7.81
CA TYR A 108 -31.34 14.45 -7.26
C TYR A 108 -30.54 15.67 -6.78
N PRO A 109 -30.61 16.80 -7.51
CA PRO A 109 -29.84 18.00 -7.20
C PRO A 109 -30.12 18.58 -5.81
N GLU A 110 -31.34 18.40 -5.29
CA GLU A 110 -31.77 18.92 -3.99
C GLU A 110 -31.04 18.25 -2.83
N LEU A 111 -31.00 16.91 -2.83
CA LEU A 111 -30.21 16.11 -1.88
C LEU A 111 -28.72 16.43 -1.96
N LYS A 112 -28.20 16.73 -3.16
CA LYS A 112 -26.80 17.13 -3.37
C LYS A 112 -26.50 18.56 -2.89
N SER A 113 -27.51 19.41 -2.83
CA SER A 113 -27.39 20.81 -2.41
C SER A 113 -27.43 20.99 -0.89
N ASP A 114 -27.94 19.99 -0.16
CA ASP A 114 -27.87 19.93 1.29
C ASP A 114 -26.40 20.00 1.76
N SER A 115 -26.12 20.93 2.67
CA SER A 115 -24.75 21.21 3.13
C SER A 115 -24.11 20.03 3.85
N LEU A 116 -24.89 19.27 4.63
CA LEU A 116 -24.41 18.11 5.38
C LEU A 116 -24.12 16.95 4.43
N VAL A 117 -25.03 16.66 3.51
CA VAL A 117 -24.84 15.62 2.49
C VAL A 117 -23.63 15.93 1.61
N LYS A 118 -23.47 17.19 1.21
CA LYS A 118 -22.33 17.65 0.40
C LYS A 118 -20.99 17.47 1.12
N GLU A 119 -20.93 17.79 2.41
CA GLU A 119 -19.72 17.59 3.22
C GLU A 119 -19.39 16.10 3.37
N GLN A 120 -20.38 15.29 3.70
CA GLN A 120 -20.22 13.83 3.84
C GLN A 120 -19.75 13.17 2.53
N ILE A 121 -20.31 13.56 1.38
CA ILE A 121 -19.86 13.09 0.06
C ILE A 121 -18.43 13.57 -0.25
N SER A 122 -18.05 14.78 0.17
CA SER A 122 -16.67 15.25 0.02
C SER A 122 -15.70 14.40 0.82
N VAL A 123 -16.05 14.03 2.06
CA VAL A 123 -15.22 13.16 2.91
C VAL A 123 -15.14 11.76 2.30
N TYR A 124 -16.26 11.18 1.86
CA TYR A 124 -16.33 9.89 1.17
C TYR A 124 -15.38 9.82 -0.04
N ASN A 125 -15.40 10.86 -0.89
CA ASN A 125 -14.52 10.95 -2.05
C ASN A 125 -13.04 11.09 -1.67
N LYS A 126 -12.73 11.87 -0.63
CA LYS A 126 -11.35 11.98 -0.10
C LYS A 126 -10.87 10.63 0.43
N ASN A 127 -11.70 9.91 1.18
CA ASN A 127 -11.39 8.58 1.70
C ASN A 127 -11.14 7.58 0.57
N ASN A 128 -11.98 7.58 -0.46
CA ASN A 128 -11.77 6.75 -1.65
C ASN A 128 -10.44 7.06 -2.37
N ALA A 129 -10.07 8.33 -2.47
CA ALA A 129 -8.78 8.73 -3.02
C ALA A 129 -7.60 8.20 -2.16
N GLN A 130 -7.72 8.25 -0.83
CA GLN A 130 -6.70 7.68 0.08
C GLN A 130 -6.63 6.16 -0.01
N ILE A 131 -7.78 5.47 -0.08
CA ILE A 131 -7.83 4.02 -0.30
C ILE A 131 -7.12 3.65 -1.60
N LYS A 132 -7.34 4.41 -2.68
CA LYS A 132 -6.64 4.18 -3.96
C LYS A 132 -5.12 4.30 -3.82
N LYS A 133 -4.64 5.38 -3.20
CA LYS A 133 -3.19 5.58 -2.94
C LYS A 133 -2.60 4.46 -2.07
N LEU A 134 -3.33 3.99 -1.06
CA LEU A 134 -2.90 2.89 -0.21
C LEU A 134 -2.86 1.55 -0.96
N LYS A 135 -3.78 1.32 -1.90
CA LYS A 135 -3.75 0.16 -2.79
C LYS A 135 -2.57 0.21 -3.75
N GLU A 136 -2.26 1.38 -4.31
CA GLU A 136 -1.05 1.60 -5.12
C GLU A 136 0.21 1.29 -4.28
N LYS A 137 0.31 1.86 -3.07
CA LYS A 137 1.42 1.57 -2.15
C LYS A 137 1.53 0.08 -1.80
N LYS A 138 0.42 -0.65 -1.70
CA LYS A 138 0.44 -2.11 -1.45
C LYS A 138 1.10 -2.88 -2.61
N ILE A 139 0.97 -2.38 -3.84
CA ILE A 139 1.66 -2.94 -5.01
C ILE A 139 3.16 -2.66 -4.88
N ASP A 140 3.55 -1.43 -4.55
CA ASP A 140 4.95 -1.05 -4.34
C ASP A 140 5.62 -1.89 -3.25
N VAL A 141 4.93 -2.12 -2.13
CA VAL A 141 5.36 -3.05 -1.07
C VAL A 141 5.58 -4.47 -1.63
N SER A 142 4.70 -4.95 -2.48
CA SER A 142 4.83 -6.30 -3.07
C SER A 142 6.06 -6.39 -3.97
N VAL A 143 6.36 -5.32 -4.73
CA VAL A 143 7.58 -5.21 -5.53
C VAL A 143 8.83 -5.15 -4.64
N ALA A 144 8.80 -4.34 -3.58
CA ALA A 144 9.90 -4.24 -2.61
C ALA A 144 10.19 -5.59 -1.93
N LYS A 145 9.15 -6.32 -1.51
CA LYS A 145 9.28 -7.69 -0.96
C LYS A 145 9.89 -8.66 -1.96
N TRP A 146 9.54 -8.55 -3.24
CA TRP A 146 10.11 -9.39 -4.29
C TRP A 146 11.61 -9.16 -4.42
N TRP A 147 12.04 -7.90 -4.52
CA TRP A 147 13.46 -7.53 -4.51
C TRP A 147 14.16 -8.02 -3.25
N LEU A 148 13.56 -7.84 -2.07
CA LEU A 148 14.21 -8.16 -0.79
C LEU A 148 14.34 -9.67 -0.57
N TYR A 149 13.27 -10.47 -0.71
CA TYR A 149 13.27 -11.91 -0.40
C TYR A 149 12.42 -12.81 -1.34
N PHE A 150 12.27 -12.44 -2.63
CA PHE A 150 11.53 -13.21 -3.67
C PHE A 150 10.01 -13.27 -3.46
N GLY A 151 9.45 -12.41 -2.61
CA GLY A 151 8.00 -12.26 -2.47
C GLY A 151 7.38 -13.32 -1.58
N LYS A 152 7.03 -12.89 -0.37
CA LYS A 152 5.99 -13.45 0.52
C LYS A 152 5.35 -12.30 1.30
#